data_AF-Q04528-F1
#
_entry.id   AF-Q04528-F1
#
_cell.length_a   1.000
_cell.length_b   1.000
_cell.length_c   1.000
_cell.angle_alpha   90.00
_cell.angle_beta   90.00
_cell.angle_gamma   90.00
#
_symmetry.space_group_name_H-M   'P 1'
#
loop_
_entity.id
_entity.type
_entity.pdbx_description
1 polymer ?
#
loop_
_entity_poly.entity_id
_entity_poly.type
_entity_poly.pdbx_seq_one_letter_code
_entity_poly.pdbx_strand_id
1 'polypeptide(L)' 'PVGSGTGLGLSISYGIINKHHGRIDVESVPGQGASFRIVLPVRQPR' A
#
# COMPACT_ATOMS: atom_id res chain seq x y z
N PRO A 1 -6.38 -1.28 23.75
CA PRO A 1 -6.88 -2.09 22.62
C PRO A 1 -5.74 -2.54 21.70
N VAL A 2 -5.39 -3.83 21.74
CA VAL A 2 -4.60 -4.45 20.69
C VAL A 2 -5.49 -4.47 19.44
N GLY A 3 -5.04 -3.87 18.33
CA GLY A 3 -5.84 -3.77 17.10
C GLY A 3 -6.41 -2.39 16.80
N SER A 4 -6.13 -1.35 17.61
CA SER A 4 -6.33 0.03 17.17
C SER A 4 -5.20 0.40 16.21
N GLY A 5 -5.24 -0.11 14.98
CA GLY A 5 -4.23 0.18 13.97
C GLY A 5 -3.99 1.70 13.93
N THR A 6 -2.76 2.13 14.21
CA THR A 6 -2.38 3.55 14.30
C THR A 6 -2.39 4.27 12.94
N GLY A 7 -2.92 3.62 11.89
CA GLY A 7 -2.78 4.04 10.50
C GLY A 7 -1.36 3.91 9.95
N LEU A 8 -0.38 3.54 10.76
CA LEU A 8 1.04 3.56 10.37
C LEU A 8 1.37 2.50 9.30
N GLY A 9 0.74 1.33 9.32
CA GLY A 9 1.09 0.24 8.42
C GLY A 9 0.97 0.61 6.93
N LEU A 10 -0.13 1.26 6.55
CA LEU A 10 -0.34 1.69 5.17
C LEU A 10 0.56 2.89 4.80
N SER A 11 0.81 3.80 5.74
CA SER A 11 1.74 4.92 5.55
C SER A 11 3.18 4.45 5.30
N ILE A 12 3.66 3.50 6.10
CA ILE A 12 4.99 2.87 5.92
C ILE A 12 5.05 2.16 4.57
N SER A 13 4.01 1.38 4.24
CA SER A 13 3.93 0.67 2.96
C SER A 13 3.98 1.64 1.77
N TYR A 14 3.22 2.73 1.82
CA TYR A 14 3.24 3.79 0.80
C TYR A 14 4.64 4.39 0.63
N GLY A 15 5.33 4.67 1.74
CA GLY A 15 6.71 5.17 1.73
C GLY A 15 7.70 4.19 1.09
N ILE A 16 7.57 2.90 1.37
CA ILE A 16 8.41 1.84 0.77
C ILE A 16 8.14 1.74 -0.74
N ILE A 17 6.86 1.71 -1.14
CA ILE A 17 6.47 1.58 -2.55
C ILE A 17 6.99 2.78 -3.36
N ASN A 18 6.84 4.01 -2.85
CA ASN A 18 7.37 5.21 -3.51
C ASN A 18 8.90 5.19 -3.65
N LYS A 19 9.63 4.76 -2.61
CA LYS A 19 11.10 4.61 -2.68
C LYS A 19 11.54 3.60 -3.74
N HIS A 20 10.68 2.64 -4.07
CA HIS A 20 10.93 1.67 -5.13
C HIS A 20 10.33 2.08 -6.48
N HIS A 21 9.93 3.35 -6.63
CA HIS A 21 9.30 3.89 -7.84
C HIS A 21 8.06 3.11 -8.28
N GLY A 22 7.37 2.53 -7.31
CA GLY A 22 6.14 1.79 -7.50
C GLY A 22 4.90 2.67 -7.30
N ARG A 23 3.75 2.03 -7.45
CA ARG A 23 2.44 2.61 -7.10
C ARG A 23 1.56 1.60 -6.40
N ILE A 24 0.53 2.11 -5.72
CA ILE A 24 -0.52 1.34 -5.08
C ILE A 24 -1.89 1.80 -5.58
N ASP A 25 -2.69 0.85 -6.05
CA ASP A 25 -4.09 1.07 -6.43
C ASP A 25 -4.98 0.39 -5.38
N VAL A 26 -6.10 1.02 -5.01
CA VAL A 26 -7.00 0.52 -3.97
C VAL A 26 -8.43 0.45 -4.49
N GLU A 27 -9.03 -0.72 -4.37
CA GLU A 27 -10.44 -0.97 -4.66
C GLU A 27 -11.11 -1.43 -3.37
N SER A 28 -12.18 -0.75 -2.94
CA SER A 28 -12.86 -1.08 -1.69
C SER A 28 -14.36 -0.88 -1.86
N VAL A 29 -15.14 -1.86 -1.38
CA VAL A 29 -16.60 -1.79 -1.36
C VAL A 29 -17.07 -2.09 0.07
N PRO A 30 -17.87 -1.20 0.70
CA PRO A 30 -18.39 -1.43 2.05
C PRO A 30 -19.04 -2.81 2.17
N GLY A 31 -18.65 -3.57 3.19
CA GLY A 31 -19.14 -4.93 3.44
C GLY A 31 -18.52 -6.03 2.57
N GLN A 32 -17.65 -5.71 1.61
CA GLN A 32 -16.95 -6.72 0.76
C GLN A 32 -15.43 -6.75 0.98
N GLY A 33 -14.92 -5.87 1.84
CA GLY A 33 -13.49 -5.73 2.11
C GLY A 33 -12.80 -4.76 1.15
N ALA A 34 -11.47 -4.84 1.12
CA ALA A 34 -10.62 -3.97 0.30
C ALA A 34 -9.50 -4.78 -0.37
N SER A 35 -9.18 -4.44 -1.61
CA SER A 35 -8.09 -4.98 -2.41
C SER A 35 -7.06 -3.90 -2.66
N PHE A 36 -5.79 -4.23 -2.43
CA PHE A 36 -4.65 -3.34 -2.65
C PHE A 36 -3.74 -3.99 -3.70
N ARG A 37 -3.54 -3.31 -4.83
CA ARG A 37 -2.66 -3.77 -5.91
C ARG A 37 -1.39 -2.93 -5.88
N ILE A 38 -0.24 -3.59 -5.70
CA ILE A 38 1.07 -2.95 -5.73
C ILE A 38 1.72 -3.26 -7.08
N VAL A 39 2.19 -2.23 -7.77
CA VAL A 39 2.94 -2.35 -9.03
C VAL A 39 4.33 -1.79 -8.82
N LEU A 40 5.36 -2.62 -9.03
CA LEU A 40 6.76 -2.23 -8.94
C LEU A 40 7.44 -2.39 -10.30
N PRO A 41 8.37 -1.49 -10.67
CA PRO A 41 9.26 -1.71 -11.81
C PRO A 41 10.11 -2.96 -11.60
N VAL A 42 10.25 -3.79 -12.65
CA VAL A 42 11.14 -4.98 -12.63
C VAL A 42 12.61 -4.58 -12.43
N ARG A 43 12.98 -3.38 -12.89
CA ARG A 43 14.28 -2.75 -12.66
C ARG A 43 14.07 -1.36 -12.09
N GLN A 44 14.84 -1.00 -11.07
CA GLN A 44 14.80 0.34 -10.50
C GLN A 44 15.30 1.36 -11.54
N PRO A 45 14.61 2.51 -11.68
CA PRO A 45 15.12 3.64 -12.45
C PRO A 45 16.50 4.05 -11.93
N ARG A 46 17.35 4.56 -12.83
CA ARG A 46 18.62 5.20 -12.46
C ARG A 46 18.38 6.60 -11.93
#